data_AF-A0A1N7ID58-F1
#
_entry.id   AF-A0A1N7ID58-F1
#
_cell.length_a   1.000
_cell.length_b   1.000
_cell.length_c   1.000
_cell.angle_alpha   90.00
_cell.angle_beta   90.00
_cell.angle_gamma   90.00
#
_symmetry.space_group_name_H-M   'P 1'
#
loop_
_entity.id
_entity.type
_entity.pdbx_description
1 polymer ?
#
loop_
_entity_poly.entity_id
_entity_poly.type
_entity_poly.pdbx_seq_one_letter_code
_entity_poly.pdbx_strand_id
1 'polypeptide(L)'
;MSNYKYTLWLSILTIPLGFIAILAGGGGHGTYFPILAIFPFSLLGTFFNEKISLFIGIVQLPIYGFLIDKFSTRKVLPIIIAVHVICMYIVFVLKRETFFS
;
A
#
# COMPACT_ATOMS: atom_id res chain seq x y z
N MET A 1 21.44 4.33 -19.12
CA MET A 1 20.52 3.43 -18.39
C MET A 1 19.81 4.28 -17.35
N SER A 2 18.47 4.33 -17.32
CA SER A 2 17.81 4.96 -16.17
C SER A 2 18.07 4.04 -14.98
N ASN A 3 18.68 4.59 -13.93
CA ASN A 3 18.88 3.82 -12.71
C ASN A 3 17.49 3.65 -12.09
N TYR A 4 16.96 2.42 -12.07
CA TYR A 4 15.70 2.05 -11.40
C TYR A 4 15.83 2.10 -9.87
N LYS A 5 16.38 3.22 -9.39
CA LYS A 5 16.80 3.41 -8.00
C LYS A 5 15.57 3.37 -7.10
N TYR A 6 14.52 4.12 -7.42
CA TYR A 6 13.33 4.18 -6.57
C TYR A 6 12.57 2.85 -6.60
N THR A 7 12.50 2.19 -7.75
CA THR A 7 11.93 0.84 -7.90
C THR A 7 12.64 -0.16 -7.00
N LEU A 8 13.98 -0.19 -7.03
CA LEU A 8 14.77 -1.10 -6.20
C LEU A 8 14.57 -0.81 -4.70
N TRP A 9 14.69 0.46 -4.29
CA TRP A 9 14.53 0.84 -2.88
C TRP A 9 13.14 0.52 -2.35
N LEU A 10 12.08 0.85 -3.10
CA LEU A 10 10.71 0.57 -2.68
C LEU A 10 10.36 -0.92 -2.73
N SER A 11 10.95 -1.68 -3.65
CA SER A 11 10.84 -3.16 -3.64
C SER A 11 11.47 -3.76 -2.39
N ILE A 12 12.68 -3.35 -2.03
CA ILE A 12 13.36 -3.82 -0.81
C ILE A 12 12.55 -3.41 0.44
N LEU A 13 12.05 -2.17 0.48
CA LEU A 13 11.28 -1.64 1.60
C LEU A 13 9.91 -2.32 1.77
N THR A 14 9.36 -2.91 0.70
CA THR A 14 8.09 -3.66 0.75
C THR A 14 8.15 -4.81 1.75
N ILE A 15 9.28 -5.50 1.85
CA ILE A 15 9.44 -6.67 2.73
C ILE A 15 9.31 -6.30 4.22
N PRO A 16 10.14 -5.41 4.80
CA PRO A 16 10.03 -5.05 6.21
C PRO A 16 8.73 -4.34 6.52
N LEU A 17 8.22 -3.49 5.63
CA LEU A 17 6.94 -2.83 5.83
C LEU A 17 5.76 -3.81 5.80
N GLY A 18 5.79 -4.78 4.88
CA GLY A 18 4.82 -5.86 4.82
C GLY A 18 4.83 -6.72 6.08
N PHE A 19 6.02 -7.04 6.58
CA PHE A 19 6.19 -7.77 7.83
C PHE A 19 5.58 -7.01 9.02
N ILE A 20 5.87 -5.71 9.16
CA ILE A 20 5.28 -4.86 10.20
C ILE A 20 3.74 -4.84 10.08
N ALA A 21 3.22 -4.71 8.87
CA ALA A 21 1.79 -4.66 8.61
C ALA A 21 1.09 -5.99 9.00
N ILE A 22 1.72 -7.14 8.71
CA ILE A 22 1.22 -8.47 9.09
C ILE A 22 1.26 -8.66 10.61
N LEU A 23 2.37 -8.28 11.27
CA LEU A 23 2.49 -8.37 12.73
C LEU A 23 1.43 -7.53 13.42
N ALA A 24 1.20 -6.31 12.94
CA ALA A 24 0.17 -5.42 13.48
C ALA A 24 -1.24 -6.00 13.33
N GLY A 25 -1.52 -6.70 12.23
CA GLY A 25 -2.79 -7.37 12.01
C GLY A 25 -3.08 -8.52 12.98
N GLY A 26 -2.06 -9.06 13.67
CA GLY A 26 -2.23 -9.99 14.80
C GLY A 26 -3.06 -11.23 14.48
N GLY A 27 -3.05 -11.71 13.24
CA GLY A 27 -3.87 -12.86 12.80
C GLY A 27 -5.38 -12.63 12.84
N GLY A 28 -5.85 -11.37 12.87
CA GLY A 28 -7.26 -11.00 12.93
C GLY A 28 -7.70 -10.42 14.28
N HIS A 29 -6.82 -10.42 15.29
CA HIS A 29 -7.07 -9.79 16.59
C HIS A 29 -6.27 -8.49 16.80
N GLY A 30 -5.47 -8.11 15.82
CA GLY A 30 -4.67 -6.89 15.86
C GLY A 30 -5.38 -5.71 15.20
N THR A 31 -4.60 -4.75 14.74
CA THR A 31 -5.11 -3.57 14.04
C THR A 31 -4.76 -3.57 12.55
N TYR A 32 -5.73 -3.22 11.73
CA TYR A 32 -5.54 -3.06 10.29
C TYR A 32 -4.98 -1.68 9.90
N PHE A 33 -4.79 -0.75 10.85
CA PHE A 33 -4.30 0.60 10.56
C PHE A 33 -2.95 0.61 9.82
N PRO A 34 -1.94 -0.21 10.18
CA PRO A 34 -0.68 -0.23 9.45
C PRO A 34 -0.81 -0.77 8.02
N ILE A 35 -1.66 -1.78 7.80
CA ILE A 35 -1.94 -2.29 6.44
C ILE A 35 -2.63 -1.19 5.61
N LEU A 36 -3.59 -0.48 6.18
CA LEU A 36 -4.25 0.65 5.52
C LEU A 36 -3.26 1.76 5.16
N ALA A 37 -2.41 2.15 6.10
CA ALA A 37 -1.49 3.27 5.92
C ALA A 37 -0.36 2.99 4.92
N ILE A 38 0.06 1.73 4.80
CA ILE A 38 1.21 1.36 3.95
C ILE A 38 0.74 0.74 2.63
N PHE A 39 -0.29 -0.09 2.67
CA PHE A 39 -0.78 -0.89 1.54
C PHE A 39 -2.30 -0.77 1.33
N PRO A 40 -2.87 0.44 1.18
CA PRO A 40 -4.31 0.63 1.06
C PRO A 40 -4.92 -0.13 -0.12
N PHE A 41 -4.17 -0.32 -1.20
CA PHE A 41 -4.66 -1.06 -2.38
C PHE A 41 -4.83 -2.56 -2.12
N SER A 42 -4.06 -3.13 -1.18
CA SER A 42 -4.23 -4.54 -0.78
C SER A 42 -5.59 -4.80 -0.12
N LEU A 43 -6.18 -3.78 0.50
CA LEU A 43 -7.48 -3.85 1.15
C LEU A 43 -8.64 -3.66 0.18
N LEU A 44 -8.42 -3.15 -1.04
CA LEU A 44 -9.49 -2.98 -2.03
C LEU A 44 -10.16 -4.32 -2.41
N GLY A 45 -9.40 -5.43 -2.44
CA GLY A 45 -9.95 -6.76 -2.72
C GLY A 45 -11.06 -7.17 -1.75
N THR A 46 -11.00 -6.66 -0.50
CA THR A 46 -12.01 -6.97 0.54
C THR A 46 -13.39 -6.38 0.26
N PHE A 47 -13.52 -5.49 -0.75
CA PHE A 47 -14.83 -5.04 -1.24
C PHE A 47 -15.53 -6.09 -2.09
N PHE A 48 -14.78 -6.97 -2.75
CA PHE A 48 -15.31 -8.01 -3.63
C PHE A 48 -15.47 -9.36 -2.91
N ASN A 49 -15.58 -9.34 -1.57
CA ASN A 49 -15.54 -10.52 -0.70
C ASN A 49 -14.25 -11.36 -0.84
N GLU A 50 -13.19 -10.79 -1.43
CA GLU A 50 -11.89 -11.44 -1.46
C GLU A 50 -11.15 -11.21 -0.15
N LYS A 51 -10.19 -12.09 0.15
CA LYS A 51 -9.23 -11.85 1.23
C LYS A 51 -8.34 -10.66 0.86
N ILE A 52 -7.60 -10.14 1.85
CA ILE A 52 -6.57 -9.11 1.61
C ILE A 52 -5.67 -9.56 0.46
N SER A 53 -5.58 -8.75 -0.60
CA SER A 53 -4.85 -9.10 -1.81
C SER A 53 -3.36 -8.83 -1.62
N LEU A 54 -2.65 -9.84 -1.13
CA LEU A 54 -1.21 -9.77 -0.87
C LEU A 54 -0.42 -9.43 -2.13
N PHE A 55 -0.83 -9.96 -3.30
CA PHE A 55 -0.17 -9.66 -4.57
C PHE A 55 -0.22 -8.16 -4.91
N ILE A 56 -1.39 -7.53 -4.75
CA ILE A 56 -1.54 -6.09 -4.97
C ILE A 56 -0.68 -5.32 -3.97
N GLY A 57 -0.66 -5.71 -2.69
CA GLY A 57 0.18 -5.09 -1.67
C GLY A 57 1.68 -5.17 -1.99
N ILE A 58 2.15 -6.34 -2.41
CA ILE A 58 3.56 -6.58 -2.76
C ILE A 58 3.99 -5.73 -3.96
N VAL A 59 3.12 -5.60 -4.97
CA VAL A 59 3.44 -4.89 -6.21
C VAL A 59 3.25 -3.36 -6.07
N GLN A 60 2.49 -2.90 -5.08
CA GLN A 60 2.12 -1.50 -4.88
C GLN A 60 3.34 -0.55 -4.81
N LEU A 61 4.28 -0.77 -3.90
CA LEU A 61 5.45 0.10 -3.74
C LEU A 61 6.45 -0.01 -4.90
N PRO A 62 6.73 -1.20 -5.48
CA PRO A 62 7.49 -1.32 -6.72
C PRO A 62 6.89 -0.49 -7.86
N ILE A 63 5.56 -0.49 -8.04
CA ILE A 63 4.89 0.35 -9.05
C ILE A 63 5.15 1.83 -8.78
N TYR A 64 5.04 2.29 -7.53
CA TYR A 64 5.36 3.68 -7.20
C TYR A 64 6.80 4.03 -7.57
N GLY A 65 7.75 3.16 -7.24
CA GLY A 65 9.16 3.36 -7.59
C GLY A 65 9.38 3.41 -9.09
N PHE A 66 8.74 2.51 -9.84
CA PHE A 66 8.80 2.48 -11.30
C PHE A 66 8.25 3.77 -11.92
N LEU A 67 7.12 4.26 -11.43
CA LEU A 67 6.54 5.52 -11.91
C LEU A 67 7.47 6.71 -11.59
N ILE A 68 8.11 6.73 -10.41
CA ILE A 68 9.07 7.79 -10.06
C ILE A 68 10.33 7.71 -10.93
N ASP A 69 10.84 6.51 -11.23
CA ASP A 69 12.04 6.33 -12.06
C ASP A 69 11.77 6.65 -13.55
N LYS A 70 10.56 6.34 -14.04
CA LYS A 70 10.19 6.53 -15.45
C LYS A 70 9.81 7.98 -15.78
N PHE A 71 9.33 8.73 -14.79
CA PHE A 71 8.85 10.09 -14.97
C PHE A 71 9.59 11.07 -14.06
N SER A 72 9.21 12.34 -14.06
CA SER A 72 9.81 13.31 -13.14
C SER A 72 9.24 13.14 -11.73
N THR A 73 10.11 12.92 -10.73
CA THR A 73 9.72 12.84 -9.31
C THR A 73 8.83 13.99 -8.88
N ARG A 74 9.13 15.23 -9.30
CA ARG A 74 8.33 16.42 -8.94
C ARG A 74 6.90 16.40 -9.49
N LYS A 75 6.69 15.74 -10.63
CA LYS A 75 5.36 15.62 -11.25
C LYS A 75 4.57 14.44 -10.69
N VAL A 76 5.25 13.31 -10.50
CA VAL A 76 4.59 12.03 -10.19
C VAL A 76 4.42 11.78 -8.69
N LEU A 77 5.35 12.23 -7.85
CA LEU A 77 5.25 12.02 -6.41
C LEU A 77 3.96 12.60 -5.79
N PRO A 78 3.53 13.85 -6.11
CA PRO A 78 2.26 14.37 -5.60
C PRO A 78 1.06 13.55 -6.05
N ILE A 79 1.08 13.02 -7.29
CA ILE A 79 0.00 12.19 -7.84
C ILE A 79 -0.06 10.86 -7.09
N ILE A 80 1.08 10.19 -6.89
CA ILE A 80 1.14 8.93 -6.13
C ILE A 80 0.59 9.14 -4.71
N ILE A 81 1.03 10.20 -4.02
CA ILE A 81 0.54 10.51 -2.67
C ILE A 81 -0.96 10.77 -2.69
N ALA A 82 -1.46 11.57 -3.63
CA ALA A 82 -2.89 11.87 -3.72
C ALA A 82 -3.71 10.60 -3.95
N VAL A 83 -3.35 9.76 -4.93
CA VAL A 83 -4.08 8.51 -5.20
C VAL A 83 -4.00 7.56 -4.00
N HIS A 84 -2.84 7.47 -3.35
CA HIS A 84 -2.66 6.65 -2.15
C HIS A 84 -3.57 7.10 -0.99
N VAL A 85 -3.57 8.39 -0.68
CA VAL A 85 -4.40 8.97 0.39
C VAL A 85 -5.88 8.85 0.06
N ILE A 86 -6.28 9.08 -1.19
CA ILE A 86 -7.67 8.86 -1.64
C ILE A 86 -8.07 7.40 -1.43
N CYS A 87 -7.20 6.45 -1.83
CA CYS A 87 -7.47 5.02 -1.62
C CYS A 87 -7.56 4.67 -0.12
N MET A 88 -6.67 5.21 0.71
CA MET A 88 -6.74 5.06 2.18
C MET A 88 -8.08 5.57 2.70
N TYR A 89 -8.49 6.77 2.29
CA TYR A 89 -9.73 7.38 2.75
C TYR A 89 -10.95 6.55 2.32
N ILE A 90 -11.00 6.10 1.07
CA ILE A 90 -12.08 5.25 0.57
C ILE A 90 -12.17 3.95 1.38
N VAL A 91 -11.03 3.26 1.59
CA VAL A 91 -11.00 2.03 2.39
C VAL A 91 -11.44 2.31 3.82
N PHE A 92 -10.94 3.37 4.44
CA PHE A 92 -11.27 3.73 5.81
C PHE A 92 -12.76 4.03 6.00
N VAL A 93 -13.37 4.80 5.11
CA VAL A 93 -14.79 5.16 5.19
C VAL A 93 -15.68 3.94 4.97
N LEU A 94 -15.37 3.12 3.96
CA LEU A 94 -16.23 1.99 3.59
C LEU A 94 -16.03 0.74 4.47
N LYS A 95 -14.88 0.57 5.13
CA LYS A 95 -14.58 -0.54 6.05
C LYS A 95 -14.32 -0.05 7.47
N ARG A 96 -14.93 1.06 7.86
CA ARG A 96 -14.70 1.70 9.17
C ARG A 96 -14.81 0.72 10.34
N GLU A 97 -15.84 -0.11 10.33
CA GLU A 97 -16.11 -1.12 11.35
C GLU A 97 -14.96 -2.12 11.55
N THR A 98 -14.20 -2.45 10.49
CA THR A 98 -13.04 -3.36 10.56
C THR A 98 -11.84 -2.73 11.29
N PHE A 99 -11.81 -1.40 11.46
CA PHE A 99 -10.75 -0.69 12.17
C PHE A 99 -11.05 -0.42 13.65
N PHE A 100 -12.31 -0.62 14.07
CA PHE A 100 -12.77 -0.30 15.42
C PHE A 100 -13.51 -1.47 16.11
N SER A 101 -13.48 -2.68 15.54
CA SER A 101 -14.07 -3.88 16.16
C SER A 101 -13.15 -4.54 17.17
#